data_AF-A0A9K3GVN5-F1
#
_entry.id   AF-A0A9K3GVN5-F1
#
_cell.length_a   1.000
_cell.length_b   1.000
_cell.length_c   1.000
_cell.angle_alpha   90.00
_cell.angle_beta   90.00
_cell.angle_gamma   90.00
#
_symmetry.space_group_name_H-M   'P 1'
#
loop_
_entity.id
_entity.type
_entity.pdbx_description
1 polymer ?
#
loop_
_entity_poly.entity_id
_entity_poly.type
_entity_poly.pdbx_seq_one_letter_code
_entity_poly.pdbx_strand_id
1 'polypeptide(L)'
;MPLNVKAAEEHLALLASFVASYENYIQGRISDPATFDEDYDQIDPDDLEEMDLQWQMAMISRIVKRFMNRTGRKFVGKNVGFDKSKVRCYNCQNYGHFARECQRPKAESRPN
;
A
#
# COMPACT_ATOMS: atom_id res chain seq x y z
N MET A 1 -9.78 8.63 9.45
CA MET A 1 -8.57 9.29 8.86
C MET A 1 -8.87 9.48 7.38
N PRO A 2 -8.86 10.68 6.76
CA PRO A 2 -9.29 10.81 5.38
C PRO A 2 -8.14 10.45 4.42
N LEU A 3 -8.40 9.56 3.46
CA LEU A 3 -7.48 9.22 2.38
C LEU A 3 -7.38 10.39 1.38
N ASN A 4 -6.19 10.60 0.82
CA ASN A 4 -5.91 11.70 -0.12
C ASN A 4 -5.70 11.14 -1.54
N VAL A 5 -6.20 11.84 -2.58
CA VAL A 5 -6.17 11.56 -4.02
C VAL A 5 -4.88 10.94 -4.54
N LYS A 6 -3.71 11.35 -4.07
CA LYS A 6 -2.44 10.74 -4.54
C LYS A 6 -2.11 9.42 -3.85
N ALA A 7 -2.44 9.29 -2.57
CA ALA A 7 -2.43 8.01 -1.87
C ALA A 7 -3.58 7.11 -2.40
N ALA A 8 -4.68 7.72 -2.83
CA ALA A 8 -5.75 7.04 -3.53
C ALA A 8 -5.33 6.65 -4.95
N GLU A 9 -4.53 7.42 -5.70
CA GLU A 9 -3.96 7.06 -7.01
C GLU A 9 -2.88 5.98 -6.89
N GLU A 10 -2.06 6.00 -5.84
CA GLU A 10 -1.12 4.91 -5.55
C GLU A 10 -1.85 3.63 -5.10
N HIS A 11 -2.89 3.77 -4.30
CA HIS A 11 -3.74 2.63 -3.91
C HIS A 11 -4.62 2.16 -5.06
N LEU A 12 -5.10 3.04 -5.95
CA LEU A 12 -5.85 2.73 -7.17
C LEU A 12 -4.95 2.17 -8.26
N ALA A 13 -3.69 2.57 -8.35
CA ALA A 13 -2.73 1.93 -9.25
C ALA A 13 -2.35 0.54 -8.73
N LEU A 14 -2.26 0.36 -7.40
CA LEU A 14 -2.12 -0.97 -6.79
C LEU A 14 -3.36 -1.83 -7.07
N LEU A 15 -4.55 -1.27 -6.88
CA LEU A 15 -5.81 -1.93 -7.15
C LEU A 15 -6.00 -2.22 -8.65
N ALA A 16 -5.59 -1.32 -9.53
CA ALA A 16 -5.62 -1.49 -10.99
C ALA A 16 -4.58 -2.50 -11.45
N SER A 17 -3.42 -2.58 -10.81
CA SER A 17 -2.47 -3.68 -11.07
C SER A 17 -3.00 -5.02 -10.58
N PHE A 18 -3.77 -5.05 -9.48
CA PHE A 18 -4.41 -6.26 -8.99
C PHE A 18 -5.56 -6.70 -9.90
N VAL A 19 -6.41 -5.76 -10.32
CA VAL A 19 -7.50 -6.00 -11.28
C VAL A 19 -6.95 -6.37 -12.65
N ALA A 20 -5.87 -5.75 -13.13
CA ALA A 20 -5.21 -6.13 -14.38
C ALA A 20 -4.58 -7.53 -14.28
N SER A 21 -4.00 -7.92 -13.14
CA SER A 21 -3.51 -9.28 -12.92
C SER A 21 -4.65 -10.30 -12.90
N TYR A 22 -5.79 -9.97 -12.27
CA TYR A 22 -6.99 -10.80 -12.23
C TYR A 22 -7.67 -10.93 -13.60
N GLU A 23 -7.74 -9.85 -14.39
CA GLU A 23 -8.24 -9.89 -15.77
C GLU A 23 -7.31 -10.71 -16.68
N ASN A 24 -5.98 -10.62 -16.50
CA ASN A 24 -5.06 -11.49 -17.23
C ASN A 24 -5.17 -12.96 -16.77
N TYR A 25 -5.54 -13.25 -15.53
CA TYR A 25 -5.86 -14.60 -15.05
C TYR A 25 -7.18 -15.14 -15.65
N ILE A 26 -8.26 -14.36 -15.64
CA ILE A 26 -9.54 -14.72 -16.30
C ILE A 26 -9.36 -14.91 -17.82
N GLN A 27 -8.49 -14.13 -18.45
CA GLN A 27 -8.13 -14.29 -19.86
C GLN A 27 -7.16 -15.46 -20.12
N GLY A 28 -6.82 -16.25 -19.09
CA GLY A 28 -5.97 -17.44 -19.19
C GLY A 28 -4.49 -17.15 -19.45
N ARG A 29 -4.02 -15.94 -19.15
CA ARG A 29 -2.63 -15.48 -19.40
C ARG A 29 -1.71 -15.62 -18.19
N ILE A 30 -2.23 -15.79 -16.98
CA ILE A 30 -1.46 -15.90 -15.70
C ILE A 30 -1.83 -17.18 -14.92
N SER A 31 -2.13 -18.27 -15.61
CA SER A 31 -2.16 -19.59 -15.00
C SER A 31 -1.58 -20.63 -15.95
N ASP A 32 -1.06 -21.72 -15.38
CA ASP A 32 -1.01 -22.96 -16.11
C ASP A 32 -2.47 -23.40 -16.29
N PRO A 33 -2.97 -23.61 -17.53
CA PRO A 33 -4.36 -24.01 -17.75
C PRO A 33 -4.73 -25.35 -17.09
N ALA A 34 -3.78 -26.05 -16.49
CA ALA A 34 -3.99 -27.30 -15.75
C ALA A 34 -4.30 -27.14 -14.25
N THR A 35 -4.16 -25.95 -13.64
CA THR A 35 -4.39 -25.77 -12.19
C THR A 35 -5.80 -25.24 -11.90
N PHE A 36 -6.59 -26.01 -11.14
CA PHE A 36 -7.97 -25.68 -10.76
C PHE A 36 -8.04 -25.18 -9.30
N ASP A 37 -9.12 -24.47 -8.93
CA ASP A 37 -9.32 -23.96 -7.56
C ASP A 37 -9.27 -25.09 -6.50
N GLU A 38 -9.73 -26.29 -6.86
CA GLU A 38 -9.73 -27.50 -6.02
C GLU A 38 -8.32 -28.07 -5.76
N ASP A 39 -7.33 -27.67 -6.55
CA ASP A 39 -5.93 -28.08 -6.35
C ASP A 39 -5.26 -27.28 -5.23
N TYR A 40 -5.72 -26.05 -4.97
CA TYR A 40 -5.21 -25.22 -3.86
C TYR A 40 -5.61 -25.77 -2.49
N ASP A 41 -6.77 -26.43 -2.39
CA ASP A 41 -7.23 -27.11 -1.17
C ASP A 41 -6.41 -28.37 -0.84
N GLN A 42 -5.59 -28.85 -1.78
CA GLN A 42 -4.71 -30.02 -1.63
C GLN A 42 -3.24 -29.65 -1.35
N ILE A 43 -2.88 -28.38 -1.51
CA ILE A 43 -1.54 -27.89 -1.15
C ILE A 43 -1.44 -27.88 0.37
N ASP A 44 -0.32 -28.37 0.90
CA ASP A 44 -0.10 -28.32 2.34
C ASP A 44 -0.12 -26.87 2.82
N PRO A 45 -0.87 -26.54 3.90
CA PRO A 45 -0.99 -25.17 4.37
C PRO A 45 0.36 -24.52 4.70
N ASP A 46 1.37 -25.30 5.12
CA ASP A 46 2.70 -24.78 5.42
C ASP A 46 3.44 -24.38 4.13
N ASP A 47 3.29 -25.14 3.04
CA ASP A 47 3.86 -24.83 1.73
C ASP A 47 3.21 -23.57 1.12
N LEU A 48 1.89 -23.43 1.28
CA LEU A 48 1.17 -22.24 0.84
C LEU A 48 1.60 -20.99 1.62
N GLU A 49 1.79 -21.12 2.94
CA GLU A 49 2.31 -20.03 3.78
C GLU A 49 3.77 -19.69 3.40
N GLU A 50 4.62 -20.69 3.13
CA GLU A 50 5.98 -20.46 2.65
C GLU A 50 6.01 -19.66 1.34
N MET A 51 5.15 -20.00 0.38
CA MET A 51 5.04 -19.28 -0.88
C MET A 51 4.61 -17.82 -0.69
N ASP A 52 3.63 -17.56 0.19
CA ASP A 52 3.18 -16.20 0.50
C ASP A 52 4.28 -15.39 1.20
N LEU A 53 4.96 -15.99 2.19
CA LEU A 53 6.09 -15.36 2.87
C LEU A 53 7.22 -15.00 1.90
N GLN A 54 7.58 -15.91 0.99
CA GLN A 54 8.59 -15.65 -0.04
C GLN A 54 8.17 -14.51 -0.98
N TRP A 55 6.90 -14.46 -1.38
CA TRP A 55 6.36 -13.37 -2.20
C TRP A 55 6.40 -12.02 -1.47
N GLN A 56 5.98 -11.98 -0.21
CA GLN A 56 6.05 -10.78 0.62
C GLN A 56 7.49 -10.29 0.78
N MET A 57 8.45 -11.19 1.01
CA MET A 57 9.88 -10.85 1.09
C MET A 57 10.42 -10.25 -0.21
N ALA A 58 10.05 -10.80 -1.37
CA ALA A 58 10.44 -10.27 -2.67
C ALA A 58 9.86 -8.85 -2.89
N MET A 59 8.60 -8.63 -2.53
CA MET A 59 7.94 -7.34 -2.70
C MET A 59 8.52 -6.26 -1.76
N ILE A 60 8.77 -6.61 -0.49
CA ILE A 60 9.44 -5.72 0.48
C ILE A 60 10.85 -5.37 -0.02
N SER A 61 11.62 -6.33 -0.52
CA SER A 61 12.95 -6.10 -1.08
C SER A 61 12.93 -5.09 -2.22
N ARG A 62 11.91 -5.16 -3.09
CA ARG A 62 11.71 -4.19 -4.18
C ARG A 62 11.39 -2.79 -3.66
N ILE A 63 10.54 -2.67 -2.62
CA ILE A 63 10.19 -1.40 -1.99
C ILE A 63 11.42 -0.76 -1.34
N VAL A 64 12.20 -1.54 -0.59
CA VAL A 64 13.44 -1.08 0.05
C VAL A 64 14.41 -0.55 -1.00
N LYS A 65 14.64 -1.29 -2.08
CA LYS A 65 15.50 -0.85 -3.20
C LYS A 65 15.02 0.48 -3.81
N ARG A 66 13.71 0.63 -4.04
CA ARG A 66 13.12 1.87 -4.59
C ARG A 66 13.28 3.05 -3.63
N PHE A 67 13.07 2.84 -2.33
CA PHE A 67 13.26 3.87 -1.30
C PHE A 67 14.71 4.34 -1.20
N MET A 68 15.65 3.40 -1.18
CA MET A 68 17.08 3.68 -1.11
C MET A 68 17.52 4.47 -2.36
N ASN A 69 17.09 4.07 -3.55
CA ASN A 69 17.41 4.77 -4.79
C ASN A 69 16.82 6.19 -4.84
N ARG A 70 15.57 6.38 -4.39
CA ARG A 70 14.91 7.69 -4.41
C ARG A 70 15.47 8.67 -3.40
N THR A 71 15.92 8.19 -2.25
CA THR A 71 16.24 9.06 -1.11
C THR A 71 17.70 9.04 -0.68
N GLY A 72 18.50 8.09 -1.20
CA GLY A 72 19.89 7.85 -0.78
C GLY A 72 20.02 7.35 0.67
N ARG A 73 18.90 7.15 1.37
CA ARG A 73 18.89 6.77 2.80
C ARG A 73 19.02 5.26 2.95
N LYS A 74 19.78 4.83 3.96
CA LYS A 74 19.83 3.41 4.39
C LYS A 74 18.51 3.03 5.05
N PHE A 75 18.05 1.80 4.79
CA PHE A 75 16.82 1.25 5.36
C PHE A 75 16.95 0.85 6.84
N VAL A 76 18.15 0.48 7.28
CA VAL A 76 18.42 -0.03 8.64
C VAL A 76 19.15 1.02 9.48
N GLY A 77 18.82 1.09 10.79
CA GLY A 77 19.65 1.79 11.79
C GLY A 77 19.21 3.21 12.18
N LYS A 78 17.93 3.58 12.04
CA LYS A 78 17.38 4.84 12.58
C LYS A 78 16.02 4.62 13.23
N ASN A 79 15.69 5.48 14.22
CA ASN A 79 14.34 5.57 14.77
C ASN A 79 13.33 5.81 13.65
N VAL A 80 12.42 4.86 13.47
CA VAL A 80 11.38 4.91 12.43
C VAL A 80 10.32 5.91 12.89
N GLY A 81 10.40 7.14 12.38
CA GLY A 81 9.48 8.22 12.73
C GLY A 81 9.30 9.17 11.55
N PHE A 82 8.26 9.99 11.61
CA PHE A 82 8.02 11.04 10.61
C PHE A 82 8.25 12.41 11.23
N ASP A 83 8.61 13.36 10.37
CA ASP A 83 8.82 14.75 10.73
C ASP A 83 7.46 15.45 10.91
N LYS A 84 7.07 15.73 12.15
CA LYS A 84 5.79 16.38 12.46
C LYS A 84 5.65 17.76 11.79
N SER A 85 6.75 18.47 11.55
CA SER A 85 6.73 19.77 10.85
C SER A 85 6.22 19.67 9.41
N LYS A 86 6.24 18.47 8.81
CA LYS A 86 5.76 18.19 7.46
C LYS A 86 4.34 17.63 7.41
N VAL A 87 3.72 17.38 8.57
CA VAL A 87 2.31 16.97 8.66
C VAL A 87 1.43 18.17 8.29
N ARG A 88 0.58 18.00 7.28
CA ARG A 88 -0.43 19.01 6.88
C ARG A 88 -1.76 18.72 7.57
N CYS A 89 -2.32 19.71 8.25
CA CYS A 89 -3.61 19.61 8.92
C CYS A 89 -4.78 19.55 7.92
N TYR A 90 -5.67 18.56 8.03
CA TYR A 90 -6.83 18.43 7.14
C TYR A 90 -7.92 19.50 7.35
N ASN A 91 -7.94 20.19 8.49
CA ASN A 91 -8.93 21.24 8.78
C ASN A 91 -8.52 22.61 8.21
N CYS A 92 -7.27 23.04 8.41
CA CYS A 92 -6.80 24.38 8.04
C CYS A 92 -5.68 24.42 6.99
N GLN A 93 -5.20 23.26 6.54
CA GLN A 93 -4.14 23.08 5.55
C GLN A 93 -2.74 23.63 5.92
N ASN A 94 -2.54 24.15 7.14
CA ASN A 94 -1.23 24.53 7.64
C ASN A 94 -0.42 23.31 8.12
N TYR A 95 0.90 23.46 8.13
CA TYR A 95 1.84 22.41 8.53
C TYR A 95 2.08 22.39 10.05
N GLY A 96 2.63 21.28 10.57
CA GLY A 96 3.13 21.16 11.94
C GLY A 96 2.18 20.55 12.97
N HIS A 97 0.93 20.22 12.61
CA HIS A 97 -0.05 19.65 13.55
C HIS A 97 -1.08 18.75 12.86
N PHE A 98 -1.70 17.85 13.63
CA PHE A 98 -2.80 17.02 13.16
C PHE A 98 -4.13 17.78 13.21
N ALA A 99 -5.11 17.34 12.41
CA ALA A 99 -6.45 17.96 12.41
C ALA A 99 -7.13 17.95 13.80
N ARG A 100 -6.86 16.93 14.63
CA ARG A 100 -7.35 16.85 16.03
C ARG A 100 -6.72 17.87 16.99
N GLU A 101 -5.60 18.48 16.60
CA GLU A 101 -4.85 19.50 17.36
C GLU A 101 -5.15 20.91 16.82
N CYS A 102 -6.02 21.05 15.81
CA CYS A 102 -6.30 22.32 15.16
C CYS A 102 -7.25 23.19 15.99
N GLN A 103 -6.86 24.44 16.25
CA GLN A 103 -7.66 25.40 17.01
C GLN A 103 -8.71 26.15 16.17
N ARG A 104 -8.71 25.99 14.84
CA ARG A 104 -9.74 26.58 13.97
C ARG A 104 -11.03 25.76 14.03
N PRO A 105 -12.22 26.39 13.95
CA PRO A 105 -13.48 25.65 13.88
C PRO A 105 -13.46 24.63 12.74
N LYS A 106 -14.17 23.51 12.91
CA LYS A 106 -14.29 22.50 11.86
C LYS A 106 -14.99 23.14 10.66
N ALA A 107 -14.41 23.02 9.47
CA ALA A 107 -15.12 23.42 8.25
C ALA A 107 -16.44 22.61 8.16
N GLU A 108 -17.57 23.28 8.01
CA GLU A 108 -18.88 22.63 7.87
C GLU A 108 -18.85 21.68 6.67
N SER A 109 -19.31 20.44 6.88
CA SER A 109 -19.52 19.50 5.79
C SER A 109 -20.49 20.11 4.79
N ARG A 110 -20.07 20.29 3.54
CA ARG A 110 -20.97 20.64 2.44
C ARG A 110 -22.17 19.68 2.45
N PRO A 111 -23.42 20.17 2.51
CA PRO A 111 -24.57 19.32 2.28
C PRO A 111 -24.48 18.75 0.86
N ASN A 112 -24.79 17.47 0.76
CA ASN A 112 -24.76 16.65 -0.46
C ASN A 112 -25.75 17.17 -1.50
#